data_AF-A0A1V9Y988-F1
#
_entry.id   AF-A0A1V9Y988-F1
#
_cell.length_a   1.000
_cell.length_b   1.000
_cell.length_c   1.000
_cell.angle_alpha   90.00
_cell.angle_beta   90.00
_cell.angle_gamma   90.00
#
_symmetry.space_group_name_H-M   'P 1'
#
loop_
_entity.id
_entity.type
_entity.pdbx_description
1 polymer ?
#
loop_
_entity_poly.entity_id
_entity_poly.type
_entity_poly.pdbx_seq_one_letter_code
_entity_poly.pdbx_strand_id
1 'polypeptide(L)'
;MFIDEICIWAKLESGYIVKFIGASWSRPINMECVLEYMDLGDLHTYLSKHSHDEFDWEQMRQSIYSILNGLIYLHTNYSSRSQVT
;
A
#
# COMPACT_ATOMS: atom_id res chain seq x y z
N MET A 1 11.55 -4.34 -13.49
CA MET A 1 11.07 -3.08 -12.88
C MET A 1 9.62 -3.23 -12.43
N PHE A 2 8.60 -3.20 -13.30
CA PHE A 2 7.18 -3.37 -12.87
C PHE A 2 6.84 -4.79 -12.39
N ILE A 3 7.28 -5.82 -13.10
CA ILE A 3 7.02 -7.22 -12.72
C ILE A 3 7.73 -7.56 -11.40
N ASP A 4 8.94 -7.05 -11.19
CA ASP A 4 9.70 -7.30 -9.96
C ASP A 4 9.01 -6.65 -8.76
N GLU A 5 8.49 -5.43 -8.93
CA GLU A 5 7.66 -4.75 -7.92
C GLU A 5 6.40 -5.55 -7.60
N ILE A 6 5.66 -6.01 -8.62
CA ILE A 6 4.48 -6.87 -8.42
C ILE A 6 4.87 -8.17 -7.68
N CYS A 7 5.99 -8.79 -8.03
CA CYS A 7 6.47 -10.01 -7.38
C CYS A 7 6.84 -9.78 -5.91
N ILE A 8 7.35 -8.59 -5.57
CA ILE A 8 7.60 -8.22 -4.18
C ILE A 8 6.27 -7.98 -3.47
N TRP A 9 5.37 -7.21 -4.09
CA TRP A 9 4.08 -6.82 -3.53
C TRP A 9 3.18 -8.02 -3.26
N ALA A 10 3.17 -9.00 -4.17
CA ALA A 10 2.42 -10.25 -4.05
C ALA A 10 2.85 -11.12 -2.85
N LYS A 11 4.01 -10.82 -2.24
CA LYS A 11 4.53 -11.52 -1.06
C LYS A 11 4.28 -10.73 0.23
N LEU A 12 3.68 -9.54 0.16
CA LEU A 12 3.37 -8.73 1.33
C LEU A 12 2.01 -9.15 1.88
N GLU A 13 1.97 -9.49 3.16
CA GLU A 13 0.78 -9.84 3.91
C GLU A 13 0.71 -8.93 5.14
N SER A 14 0.05 -7.77 4.98
CA SER A 14 -0.14 -6.78 6.03
C SER A 14 -1.49 -6.08 5.87
N GLY A 15 -2.18 -5.81 6.99
CA GLY A 15 -3.42 -5.02 6.98
C GLY A 15 -3.20 -3.52 6.78
N TYR A 16 -1.95 -3.08 6.64
CA TYR A 16 -1.55 -1.67 6.48
C TYR A 16 -0.91 -1.38 5.12
N ILE A 17 -0.92 -2.35 4.21
CA ILE A 17 -0.41 -2.23 2.85
C ILE A 17 -1.52 -2.68 1.92
N VAL A 18 -1.77 -1.89 0.87
CA VAL A 18 -2.78 -2.20 -0.13
C VAL A 18 -2.54 -3.61 -0.67
N LYS A 19 -3.55 -4.47 -0.52
CA LYS A 19 -3.47 -5.88 -0.88
C LYS A 19 -3.40 -6.06 -2.40
N PHE A 20 -2.40 -6.83 -2.83
CA PHE A 20 -2.33 -7.34 -4.19
C PHE A 20 -3.34 -8.49 -4.36
N ILE A 21 -4.25 -8.37 -5.33
CA ILE A 21 -5.26 -9.41 -5.63
C ILE A 21 -4.79 -10.27 -6.80
N GLY A 22 -4.20 -9.67 -7.83
CA GLY A 22 -3.75 -10.39 -9.01
C GLY A 22 -3.22 -9.48 -10.10
N ALA A 23 -2.92 -10.05 -11.26
CA ALA A 23 -2.54 -9.29 -12.44
C ALA A 23 -3.30 -9.82 -13.66
N SER A 24 -3.58 -8.92 -14.59
CA SER A 24 -4.22 -9.21 -15.88
C SER A 24 -3.23 -8.85 -16.98
N TRP A 25 -3.10 -9.68 -18.02
CA TRP A 25 -2.31 -9.33 -19.19
C TRP A 25 -2.80 -10.07 -20.44
N SER A 26 -2.87 -9.34 -21.55
CA SER A 26 -3.05 -9.92 -22.89
C SER A 26 -1.70 -10.19 -23.57
N ARG A 27 -0.72 -9.32 -23.31
CA ARG A 27 0.69 -9.44 -23.69
C ARG A 27 1.54 -8.91 -22.53
N PRO A 28 2.81 -9.31 -22.38
CA PRO A 28 3.64 -8.85 -21.26
C PRO A 28 3.76 -7.33 -21.14
N ILE A 29 3.67 -6.59 -22.25
CA ILE A 29 3.72 -5.12 -22.27
C ILE A 29 2.41 -4.45 -21.79
N ASN A 30 1.31 -5.19 -21.76
CA ASN A 30 -0.01 -4.73 -21.33
C ASN A 30 -0.39 -5.34 -19.99
N MET A 31 0.58 -5.41 -19.05
CA MET A 31 0.32 -5.95 -17.72
C MET A 31 -0.39 -4.91 -16.86
N GLU A 32 -1.48 -5.34 -16.24
CA GLU A 32 -2.30 -4.55 -15.32
C GLU A 32 -2.26 -5.20 -13.94
N CYS A 33 -2.13 -4.38 -12.90
CA CYS A 33 -2.15 -4.82 -11.52
C CYS A 33 -3.56 -4.67 -10.95
N VAL A 34 -4.07 -5.72 -10.30
CA VAL A 34 -5.35 -5.73 -9.61
C VAL A 34 -5.07 -5.65 -8.11
N LEU A 35 -5.51 -4.56 -7.51
CA LEU A 35 -5.35 -4.26 -6.09
C LEU A 35 -6.72 -4.24 -5.41
N GLU A 36 -6.74 -4.31 -4.08
CA GLU A 36 -7.96 -3.98 -3.35
C GLU A 36 -8.41 -2.54 -3.61
N TYR A 37 -9.73 -2.34 -3.56
CA TYR A 37 -10.33 -1.05 -3.82
C TYR A 37 -10.26 -0.16 -2.57
N MET A 38 -9.61 0.99 -2.70
CA MET A 38 -9.56 2.03 -1.68
C MET A 38 -10.64 3.06 -2.00
N ASP A 39 -11.82 2.91 -1.40
CA ASP A 39 -13.04 3.67 -1.72
C ASP A 39 -12.96 5.17 -1.41
N LEU A 40 -12.02 5.59 -0.57
CA LEU A 40 -11.74 7.00 -0.26
C LEU A 40 -10.62 7.62 -1.12
N GLY A 41 -10.02 6.84 -2.04
CA GLY A 41 -8.93 7.31 -2.89
C GLY A 41 -7.62 7.53 -2.15
N ASP A 42 -6.76 8.42 -2.67
CA ASP A 42 -5.48 8.73 -2.05
C ASP A 42 -5.61 9.74 -0.90
N LEU A 43 -4.78 9.56 0.14
CA LEU A 43 -4.85 10.36 1.35
C LEU A 43 -4.61 11.85 1.10
N HIS A 44 -3.72 12.21 0.16
CA HIS A 44 -3.43 13.62 -0.11
C HIS A 44 -4.67 14.33 -0.69
N THR A 45 -5.28 13.76 -1.72
CA THR A 45 -6.51 14.27 -2.31
C THR A 45 -7.64 14.27 -1.29
N TYR A 46 -7.75 13.23 -0.48
CA TYR A 46 -8.77 13.14 0.57
C TYR A 46 -8.63 14.31 1.57
N LEU A 47 -7.44 14.54 2.10
CA LEU A 47 -7.18 15.64 3.05
C LEU A 47 -7.36 17.02 2.41
N SER A 48 -7.09 17.17 1.11
CA SER A 48 -7.30 18.45 0.40
C SER A 48 -8.77 18.84 0.24
N LYS A 49 -9.68 17.85 0.33
CA LYS A 49 -11.12 18.03 0.07
C LYS A 49 -11.98 18.08 1.33
N HIS A 50 -11.45 17.67 2.48
CA HIS A 50 -12.19 17.60 3.73
C HIS A 50 -11.66 18.64 4.72
N SER A 51 -12.58 19.29 5.41
CA SER A 51 -12.26 20.22 6.49
C SER A 51 -11.82 19.49 7.77
N HIS A 52 -11.24 20.22 8.73
CA HIS A 52 -10.88 19.67 10.04
C HIS A 52 -12.08 19.14 10.85
N ASP A 53 -13.30 19.60 10.54
CA ASP A 53 -14.53 19.13 11.18
C ASP A 53 -15.00 17.79 10.58
N GLU A 54 -14.68 17.53 9.31
CA GLU A 54 -15.01 16.29 8.59
C GLU A 54 -13.92 15.22 8.73
N PHE A 55 -12.67 15.65 8.89
CA PHE A 55 -11.53 14.80 9.18
C PHE A 55 -10.87 15.23 10.49
N ASP A 56 -11.33 14.62 11.58
CA ASP A 56 -10.89 15.01 12.92
C ASP A 56 -9.47 14.50 13.26
N TRP A 57 -8.95 14.99 14.38
CA TRP A 57 -7.62 14.61 14.85
C TRP A 57 -7.50 13.09 15.14
N GLU A 58 -8.59 12.45 15.57
CA GLU A 58 -8.56 11.02 15.86
C GLU A 58 -8.34 10.22 14.57
N GLN A 59 -9.08 10.54 13.51
CA GLN A 59 -8.92 9.93 12.19
C GLN A 59 -7.53 10.19 11.60
N MET A 60 -6.99 11.40 11.80
CA MET A 60 -5.61 11.70 11.39
C MET A 60 -4.60 10.84 12.16
N ARG A 61 -4.77 10.70 13.47
CA ARG A 61 -3.92 9.86 14.31
C ARG A 61 -3.96 8.40 13.87
N GLN A 62 -5.15 7.87 13.54
CA GLN A 62 -5.30 6.51 13.02
C GLN A 62 -4.61 6.32 11.67
N SER A 63 -4.68 7.32 10.79
CA SER A 63 -3.98 7.32 9.51
C SER A 63 -2.46 7.26 9.70
N ILE A 64 -1.91 8.08 10.61
CA ILE A 64 -0.49 8.07 10.97
C ILE A 64 -0.09 6.71 11.54
N TYR A 65 -0.88 6.15 12.47
CA TYR A 65 -0.61 4.84 13.06
C TYR A 65 -0.56 3.73 11.99
N SER A 66 -1.49 3.77 11.04
CA SER A 66 -1.55 2.83 9.92
C SER A 66 -0.31 2.94 9.03
N ILE A 67 0.10 4.16 8.67
CA ILE A 67 1.31 4.41 7.89
C ILE A 67 2.56 3.88 8.62
N LEU A 68 2.68 4.15 9.91
CA LEU A 68 3.81 3.67 10.72
C LEU A 68 3.88 2.15 10.75
N ASN A 69 2.76 1.45 10.95
CA ASN A 69 2.75 -0.01 10.93
C ASN A 69 3.10 -0.58 9.55
N GLY A 70 2.64 0.06 8.47
CA GLY A 70 3.04 -0.28 7.10
C GLY A 70 4.55 -0.15 6.89
N LEU A 71 5.14 0.95 7.36
CA LEU A 71 6.59 1.19 7.29
C LEU A 71 7.39 0.19 8.13
N ILE A 72 6.95 -0.09 9.36
CA ILE A 72 7.59 -1.09 10.24
C ILE A 72 7.54 -2.47 9.60
N TYR A 73 6.40 -2.84 9.01
CA TYR A 73 6.23 -4.11 8.30
C TYR A 73 7.21 -4.20 7.12
N LEU A 74 7.27 -3.18 6.26
CA LEU A 74 8.17 -3.14 5.12
C LEU A 74 9.64 -3.22 5.57
N HIS A 75 10.02 -2.44 6.58
CA HIS A 75 11.38 -2.45 7.11
C HIS A 75 11.75 -3.84 7.63
N THR A 76 10.91 -4.45 8.45
CA THR A 76 11.17 -5.78 9.02
C THR A 76 11.33 -6.84 7.93
N ASN A 77 10.41 -6.87 6.95
CA ASN A 77 10.42 -7.86 5.87
C ASN A 77 11.54 -7.65 4.85
N TYR A 78 11.96 -6.40 4.61
CA TYR A 78 13.08 -6.10 3.73
C TYR A 78 14.43 -6.38 4.41
N SER A 79 14.59 -6.03 5.69
CA SER A 79 15.80 -6.30 6.47
C SER A 79 16.06 -7.80 6.70
N SER A 80 15.00 -8.62 6.81
CA SER A 80 15.15 -10.08 6.86
C SER A 80 15.62 -10.69 5.53
N ARG A 81 15.41 -10.02 4.40
CA ARG A 81 15.83 -10.52 3.07
C ARG A 81 17.27 -10.18 2.72
N SER A 82 17.86 -9.12 3.30
CA SER A 82 19.25 -8.73 3.05
C SER A 82 20.30 -9.55 3.82
N GLN A 83 19.90 -10.43 4.74
CA GLN A 83 20.81 -11.33 5.48
C GLN A 83 20.91 -12.75 4.91
N VAL A 84 20.27 -13.05 3.76
CA VAL A 84 20.26 -14.39 3.13
C VAL A 84 21.05 -14.41 1.82
N THR A 85 22.06 -13.57 1.67
CA THR A 85 23.05 -13.63 0.57
C THR A 85 24.46 -13.55 1.10
#